data_AF-A0A4V3RXB9-F1
#
_entry.id   AF-A0A4V3RXB9-F1
#
_cell.length_a   1.000
_cell.length_b   1.000
_cell.length_c   1.000
_cell.angle_alpha   90.00
_cell.angle_beta   90.00
_cell.angle_gamma   90.00
#
_symmetry.space_group_name_H-M   'P 1'
#
loop_
_entity.id
_entity.type
_entity.pdbx_description
1 polymer ?
#
loop_
_entity_poly.entity_id
_entity_poly.type
_entity_poly.pdbx_seq_one_letter_code
_entity_poly.pdbx_strand_id
1 'polypeptide(L)'
;MAKSNIVFRSYRLNLDNEQQRRVNRVLAELNTDIHKSVNQFITDAIDFYANSFGEENLLRETGGQKKEEYISRSDLDGIREELKNDVKNEIIMLLGAALGGGAARVAEGGMGRMVMETVVKETAASITEEPEDPTMMELVDNWG
;
A
#
# COMPACT_ATOMS: atom_id res chain seq x y z
N MET A 1 20.07 -23.73 37.59
CA MET A 1 19.19 -23.85 36.41
C MET A 1 19.08 -22.46 35.77
N ALA A 2 19.34 -22.33 34.47
CA ALA A 2 19.20 -21.06 33.77
C ALA A 2 17.72 -20.67 33.70
N LYS A 3 17.38 -19.41 33.98
CA LYS A 3 16.00 -18.92 33.85
C LYS A 3 15.63 -18.90 32.35
N SER A 4 14.48 -19.45 31.99
CA SER A 4 14.02 -19.58 30.60
C SER A 4 13.79 -18.25 29.87
N ASN A 5 13.71 -17.13 30.62
CA ASN A 5 13.45 -15.79 30.10
C ASN A 5 14.71 -14.96 29.84
N ILE A 6 15.91 -15.51 30.04
CA ILE A 6 17.18 -14.80 29.82
C ILE A 6 17.95 -15.49 28.70
N VAL A 7 18.18 -14.76 27.61
CA VAL A 7 18.95 -15.24 26.45
C VAL A 7 20.26 -14.47 26.38
N PHE A 8 21.37 -15.20 26.28
CA PHE A 8 22.69 -14.62 26.07
C PHE A 8 22.98 -14.49 24.57
N ARG A 9 23.41 -13.31 24.13
CA ARG A 9 23.88 -13.03 22.77
C ARG A 9 25.23 -12.33 22.86
N SER A 10 26.20 -12.76 22.05
CA SER A 10 27.55 -12.19 22.02
C SER A 10 27.76 -11.27 20.83
N TYR A 11 28.47 -10.15 21.03
CA TYR A 11 28.83 -9.20 19.98
C TYR A 11 30.35 -9.04 19.93
N ARG A 12 30.96 -9.17 18.73
CA ARG A 12 32.40 -9.05 18.51
C ARG A 12 32.69 -7.83 17.65
N LEU A 13 33.71 -7.06 18.04
CA LEU A 13 34.13 -5.83 17.37
C LEU A 13 35.55 -5.99 16.84
N ASN A 14 35.77 -5.57 15.61
CA ASN A 14 37.08 -5.40 14.99
C ASN A 14 37.53 -3.94 15.17
N LEU A 15 38.62 -3.73 15.90
CA LEU A 15 39.15 -2.40 16.19
C LEU A 15 39.91 -1.76 15.02
N ASP A 16 40.20 -2.50 13.94
CA ASP A 16 40.75 -1.95 12.70
C ASP A 16 39.68 -1.15 11.93
N ASN A 17 38.42 -1.55 12.05
CA ASN A 17 37.29 -0.82 11.46
C ASN A 17 36.95 0.41 12.32
N GLU A 18 36.92 1.59 11.67
CA GLU A 18 36.70 2.85 12.38
C GLU A 18 35.33 2.94 13.06
N GLN A 19 34.27 2.47 12.40
CA GLN A 19 32.92 2.47 12.96
C GLN A 19 32.85 1.58 14.20
N GLN A 20 33.39 0.37 14.12
CA GLN A 20 33.38 -0.58 15.23
C GLN A 20 34.25 -0.10 16.40
N ARG A 21 35.34 0.62 16.14
CA ARG A 21 36.16 1.28 17.17
C ARG A 21 35.39 2.39 17.89
N ARG A 22 34.63 3.22 17.16
CA ARG A 22 33.77 4.25 17.78
C ARG A 22 32.71 3.62 18.68
N VAL A 23 32.06 2.56 18.19
CA VAL A 23 31.08 1.79 18.99
C VAL A 23 31.74 1.22 20.25
N ASN A 24 32.94 0.62 20.12
CA ASN A 24 33.66 0.08 21.27
C ASN A 24 33.94 1.16 22.34
N ARG A 25 34.37 2.36 21.93
CA ARG A 25 34.61 3.47 22.86
C ARG A 25 33.35 3.83 23.63
N VAL A 26 32.21 3.96 22.94
CA VAL A 26 30.92 4.27 23.58
C VAL A 26 30.50 3.18 24.55
N LEU A 27 30.67 1.90 24.21
CA LEU A 27 30.28 0.80 25.10
C LEU A 27 31.22 0.67 26.32
N ALA A 28 32.52 0.96 26.16
CA ALA A 28 33.51 0.88 27.23
C ALA A 28 33.44 2.07 28.20
N GLU A 29 33.17 3.27 27.68
CA GLU A 29 33.15 4.54 28.42
C GLU A 29 31.71 5.09 28.54
N LEU A 30 30.71 4.19 28.55
CA LEU A 30 29.31 4.60 28.59
C LEU A 30 29.04 5.39 29.87
N ASN A 31 28.44 6.58 29.73
CA ASN A 31 28.03 7.37 30.87
C ASN A 31 26.83 6.72 31.58
N THR A 32 27.10 6.12 32.74
CA THR A 32 26.10 5.41 33.54
C THR A 32 25.13 6.31 34.30
N ASP A 33 25.42 7.61 34.39
CA ASP A 33 24.50 8.59 35.00
C ASP A 33 23.30 8.87 34.09
N ILE A 34 23.50 8.72 32.77
CA ILE A 34 22.46 8.90 31.75
C ILE A 34 21.82 7.55 31.42
N HIS A 35 22.63 6.50 31.23
CA HIS A 35 22.14 5.18 30.84
C HIS A 35 22.33 4.16 31.97
N LYS A 36 21.26 3.48 32.34
CA LYS A 36 21.25 2.52 33.45
C LYS A 36 22.27 1.38 33.31
N SER A 37 22.53 0.92 32.09
CA SER A 37 23.54 -0.10 31.79
C SER A 37 23.85 -0.15 30.30
N VAL A 38 24.98 -0.77 29.95
CA VAL A 38 25.35 -1.07 28.55
C VAL A 38 24.27 -1.92 27.85
N ASN A 39 23.70 -2.91 28.55
CA ASN A 39 22.65 -3.76 27.97
C ASN A 39 21.37 -2.98 27.64
N GLN A 40 21.00 -2.02 28.50
CA GLN A 40 19.84 -1.16 28.26
C GLN A 40 20.12 -0.24 27.06
N PHE A 41 21.29 0.39 27.02
CA PHE A 41 21.70 1.24 25.90
C PHE A 41 21.66 0.48 24.55
N ILE A 42 22.19 -0.75 24.52
CA ILE A 42 22.15 -1.59 23.31
C ILE A 42 20.70 -1.91 22.92
N THR A 43 19.85 -2.25 23.89
CA THR A 43 18.42 -2.53 23.65
C THR A 43 17.72 -1.32 23.05
N ASP A 44 17.88 -0.15 23.67
CA ASP A 44 17.22 1.10 23.23
C ASP A 44 17.68 1.51 21.83
N ALA A 45 18.98 1.35 21.52
CA ALA A 45 19.53 1.67 20.21
C ALA A 45 19.00 0.74 19.10
N ILE A 46 18.91 -0.56 19.38
CA ILE A 46 18.36 -1.54 18.43
C ILE A 46 16.87 -1.31 18.23
N ASP A 47 16.12 -1.05 19.31
CA ASP A 47 14.69 -0.77 19.26
C ASP A 47 14.40 0.50 18.44
N PHE A 48 15.15 1.57 18.68
CA PHE A 48 15.05 2.80 17.88
C PHE A 48 15.30 2.54 16.39
N TYR A 49 16.35 1.78 16.06
CA TYR A 49 16.67 1.44 14.68
C TYR A 49 15.56 0.60 14.04
N ALA A 50 15.06 -0.42 14.74
CA ALA A 50 13.98 -1.28 14.26
C ALA A 50 12.70 -0.51 13.97
N ASN A 51 12.30 0.38 14.90
CA ASN A 51 11.13 1.23 14.74
C ASN A 51 11.28 2.24 13.59
N SER A 52 12.50 2.70 13.29
CA SER A 52 12.76 3.64 12.20
C SER A 52 12.71 3.03 10.80
N PHE A 53 13.02 1.73 10.66
CA PHE A 53 13.11 1.03 9.36
C PHE A 53 11.86 0.18 9.04
N GLY A 54 10.92 0.07 9.98
CA GLY A 54 9.82 -0.90 9.93
C GLY A 54 10.35 -2.30 10.27
N GLU A 55 9.92 -2.85 11.40
CA GLU A 55 10.42 -4.12 11.95
C GLU A 55 10.36 -5.26 10.91
N GLU A 56 9.32 -5.27 10.08
CA GLU A 56 9.08 -6.22 9.00
C GLU A 56 10.17 -6.26 7.93
N ASN A 57 10.86 -5.14 7.67
CA ASN A 57 11.92 -5.06 6.66
C ASN A 57 13.26 -5.63 7.16
N LEU A 58 13.46 -5.70 8.48
CA LEU A 58 14.69 -6.21 9.10
C LEU A 58 14.61 -7.70 9.43
N LEU A 59 13.39 -8.23 9.55
CA LEU A 59 13.14 -9.64 9.81
C LEU A 59 13.16 -10.41 8.49
N ARG A 60 13.78 -11.59 8.50
CA ARG A 60 13.62 -12.54 7.40
C ARG A 60 12.18 -13.03 7.43
N GLU A 61 11.44 -12.86 6.33
CA GLU A 61 10.12 -13.45 6.12
C GLU A 61 10.19 -14.94 6.44
N THR A 62 9.66 -15.31 7.61
CA THR A 62 9.72 -16.69 8.08
C THR A 62 8.48 -17.40 7.53
N GLY A 63 8.57 -17.86 6.29
CA GLY A 63 7.65 -18.87 5.73
C GLY A 63 6.25 -18.42 5.30
N GLY A 64 6.00 -17.13 5.08
CA GLY A 64 4.75 -16.62 4.54
C GLY A 64 4.98 -15.93 3.22
N GLN A 65 4.33 -16.42 2.16
CA GLN A 65 4.35 -15.89 0.81
C GLN A 65 4.31 -14.35 0.84
N LYS A 66 5.29 -13.71 0.19
CA LYS A 66 5.10 -12.34 -0.31
C LYS A 66 3.76 -12.35 -1.02
N LYS A 67 2.75 -11.66 -0.48
CA LYS A 67 1.64 -11.24 -1.30
C LYS A 67 2.28 -10.29 -2.30
N GLU A 68 2.54 -10.80 -3.49
CA GLU A 68 3.02 -9.97 -4.58
C GLU A 68 2.02 -8.81 -4.68
N GLU A 69 2.50 -7.61 -4.40
CA GLU A 69 1.74 -6.36 -4.53
C GLU A 69 1.55 -6.00 -6.02
N TYR A 70 1.56 -7.01 -6.90
CA TYR A 70 1.48 -6.91 -8.34
C TYR A 70 0.29 -7.74 -8.81
N ILE A 71 -0.58 -7.10 -9.57
CA ILE A 71 -1.67 -7.77 -10.27
C ILE A 71 -1.05 -8.58 -11.42
N SER A 72 -1.29 -9.89 -11.46
CA SER A 72 -0.79 -10.75 -12.53
C SER A 72 -1.63 -10.58 -13.81
N ARG A 73 -1.09 -10.97 -14.97
CA ARG A 73 -1.84 -10.92 -16.24
C ARG A 73 -3.13 -11.75 -16.20
N SER A 74 -3.12 -12.89 -15.51
CA SER A 74 -4.32 -13.71 -15.32
C SER A 74 -5.37 -13.02 -14.46
N ASP A 75 -4.96 -12.22 -13.48
CA ASP A 75 -5.91 -11.45 -12.66
C ASP A 75 -6.57 -10.35 -13.49
N LEU A 76 -5.82 -9.69 -14.38
CA LEU A 76 -6.36 -8.73 -15.35
C LEU A 76 -7.33 -9.38 -16.33
N ASP A 77 -7.02 -10.57 -16.83
CA ASP A 77 -7.91 -11.32 -17.72
C ASP A 77 -9.21 -11.72 -16.99
N GLY A 78 -9.12 -12.10 -15.71
CA GLY A 78 -10.29 -12.37 -14.86
C GLY A 78 -11.18 -11.14 -14.69
N ILE A 79 -10.59 -10.00 -14.34
CA ILE A 79 -11.30 -8.71 -14.22
C ILE A 79 -11.96 -8.32 -15.55
N ARG A 80 -11.28 -8.54 -16.68
CA ARG A 80 -11.82 -8.24 -18.01
C ARG A 80 -13.03 -9.12 -18.36
N GLU A 81 -12.98 -10.41 -18.03
CA GLU A 81 -14.11 -11.32 -18.24
C GLU A 81 -15.31 -10.96 -17.35
N GLU A 82 -15.06 -10.63 -16.08
CA GLU A 82 -16.09 -10.19 -15.14
C GLU A 82 -16.80 -8.94 -15.67
N LEU A 83 -16.04 -7.90 -16.02
CA LEU A 83 -16.58 -6.66 -16.58
C LEU A 83 -17.38 -6.89 -17.87
N LYS A 84 -16.92 -7.79 -18.73
CA LYS A 84 -17.62 -8.15 -19.97
C LYS A 84 -18.96 -8.83 -19.67
N ASN A 85 -19.03 -9.64 -18.63
CA ASN A 85 -20.27 -10.33 -18.26
C ASN A 85 -21.25 -9.37 -17.58
N ASP A 86 -20.78 -8.44 -16.76
CA ASP A 86 -21.62 -7.41 -16.14
C ASP A 86 -22.27 -6.52 -17.21
N VAL A 87 -21.48 -6.02 -18.16
CA VAL A 87 -22.00 -5.21 -19.28
C VAL A 87 -23.01 -5.99 -20.11
N LYS A 88 -22.76 -7.28 -20.39
CA LYS A 88 -23.74 -8.12 -21.10
C LYS A 88 -25.03 -8.26 -20.31
N ASN A 89 -24.96 -8.48 -19.00
CA ASN A 89 -26.13 -8.62 -18.15
C ASN A 89 -26.95 -7.33 -18.11
N GLU A 90 -26.32 -6.17 -18.00
CA GLU A 90 -26.99 -4.87 -18.05
C GLU A 90 -27.69 -4.65 -19.40
N ILE A 91 -27.02 -4.96 -20.51
CA ILE A 91 -27.62 -4.86 -21.84
C ILE A 91 -28.83 -5.78 -21.98
N ILE A 92 -28.77 -7.01 -21.47
CA ILE A 92 -29.90 -7.94 -21.47
C ILE A 92 -31.07 -7.37 -20.68
N MET A 93 -30.82 -6.79 -19.50
CA MET A 93 -31.89 -6.15 -18.71
C MET A 93 -32.51 -4.95 -19.45
N LEU A 94 -31.70 -4.09 -20.04
CA LEU A 94 -32.16 -2.92 -20.80
C LEU A 94 -32.98 -3.33 -22.03
N LEU A 95 -32.50 -4.31 -22.78
CA LEU A 95 -33.22 -4.85 -23.94
C LEU A 95 -34.49 -5.58 -23.52
N GLY A 96 -34.46 -6.33 -22.41
CA GLY A 96 -35.64 -6.97 -21.84
C GLY A 96 -36.71 -5.94 -21.42
N ALA A 97 -36.29 -4.82 -20.82
CA ALA A 97 -37.17 -3.72 -20.48
C ALA A 97 -37.75 -3.01 -21.72
N ALA A 98 -36.94 -2.83 -22.76
CA ALA A 98 -37.36 -2.17 -24.00
C ALA A 98 -38.30 -3.04 -24.86
N LEU A 99 -38.00 -4.34 -24.99
CA LEU A 99 -38.76 -5.29 -25.80
C LEU A 99 -40.00 -5.82 -25.06
N GLY A 100 -39.96 -5.85 -23.72
CA GLY A 100 -41.06 -6.34 -22.89
C GLY A 100 -42.28 -5.42 -22.82
N GLY A 101 -42.21 -4.19 -23.34
CA GLY A 101 -43.27 -3.19 -23.23
C GLY A 101 -43.50 -2.79 -21.77
N GLY A 102 -42.91 -1.67 -21.33
CA GLY A 102 -42.79 -1.30 -19.92
C GLY A 102 -44.06 -1.54 -19.08
N ALA A 103 -44.03 -2.55 -18.20
CA ALA A 103 -44.95 -2.73 -17.07
C ALA A 103 -44.54 -3.93 -16.18
N ALA A 104 -43.33 -3.92 -15.61
CA ALA A 104 -43.03 -4.75 -14.43
C ALA A 104 -42.29 -3.90 -13.39
N ARG A 105 -43.07 -3.01 -12.79
CA ARG A 105 -42.87 -2.38 -11.49
C ARG A 105 -41.42 -1.99 -11.20
N VAL A 106 -41.12 -0.74 -11.55
CA VAL A 106 -40.42 0.16 -10.63
C VAL A 106 -41.20 0.12 -9.30
N ALA A 107 -40.87 -0.85 -8.45
CA ALA A 107 -41.28 -0.86 -7.07
C ALA A 107 -40.14 -0.26 -6.27
N GLU A 108 -40.33 1.03 -5.97
CA GLU A 108 -39.67 1.85 -4.95
C GLU A 108 -38.17 2.16 -5.10
N GLY A 109 -37.92 3.41 -5.47
CA GLY A 109 -36.63 4.06 -5.25
C GLY A 109 -36.43 5.25 -6.18
N GLY A 110 -36.98 6.41 -5.82
CA GLY A 110 -36.86 7.69 -6.54
C GLY A 110 -35.44 8.26 -6.69
N MET A 111 -34.40 7.44 -6.57
CA MET A 111 -32.99 7.82 -6.64
C MET A 111 -32.48 7.86 -8.10
N GLY A 112 -32.90 6.93 -8.95
CA GLY A 112 -32.30 6.74 -10.28
C GLY A 112 -32.51 7.90 -11.26
N ARG A 113 -33.67 8.57 -11.19
CA ARG A 113 -33.97 9.70 -12.08
C ARG A 113 -33.26 10.98 -11.66
N MET A 114 -33.01 11.16 -10.36
CA MET A 114 -32.29 12.32 -9.82
C MET A 114 -30.79 12.23 -10.14
N VAL A 115 -30.20 11.02 -10.03
CA VAL A 115 -28.77 10.78 -10.34
C VAL A 115 -28.46 11.03 -11.83
N MET A 116 -29.35 10.61 -12.73
CA MET A 116 -29.18 10.86 -14.17
C MET A 116 -29.19 12.38 -14.46
N GLU A 117 -30.04 13.15 -13.79
CA GLU A 117 -30.15 14.58 -14.00
C GLU A 117 -28.96 15.36 -13.41
N THR A 118 -28.38 14.92 -12.29
CA THR A 118 -27.13 15.49 -11.73
C THR A 118 -25.91 15.16 -12.58
N VAL A 119 -25.77 13.90 -13.05
CA VAL A 119 -24.62 13.48 -13.87
C VAL A 119 -24.61 14.21 -15.21
N VAL A 120 -25.77 14.41 -15.85
CA VAL A 120 -25.88 15.19 -17.10
C VAL A 120 -25.52 16.67 -16.89
N LYS A 121 -25.82 17.23 -15.72
CA LYS A 121 -25.49 18.63 -15.40
C LYS A 121 -24.01 18.83 -15.07
N GLU A 122 -23.38 17.86 -14.40
CA GLU A 122 -21.94 17.85 -14.13
C GLU A 122 -21.09 17.58 -15.39
N THR A 123 -21.55 16.70 -16.28
CA THR A 123 -20.89 16.48 -17.58
C THR A 123 -21.00 17.69 -18.51
N ALA A 124 -22.10 18.44 -18.47
CA ALA A 124 -22.22 19.68 -19.24
C ALA A 124 -21.33 20.82 -18.69
N ALA A 125 -21.07 20.85 -17.38
CA ALA A 125 -20.23 21.87 -16.74
C ALA A 125 -18.72 21.61 -16.85
N SER A 126 -18.30 20.34 -17.04
CA SER A 126 -16.89 19.94 -17.13
C SER A 126 -16.29 19.99 -18.54
N ILE A 127 -17.08 20.26 -19.58
CA ILE A 127 -16.58 20.38 -20.97
C ILE A 127 -15.91 21.76 -21.22
N THR A 128 -16.04 22.72 -20.31
CA THR A 128 -15.30 23.99 -20.40
C THR A 128 -14.21 24.05 -19.33
N GLU A 129 -12.97 24.01 -19.82
CA GLU A 129 -11.68 24.28 -19.14
C GLU A 129 -11.04 23.09 -18.41
N GLU A 130 -10.28 22.27 -19.16
CA GLU A 130 -9.10 21.62 -18.59
C GLU A 130 -7.89 22.57 -18.71
N PRO A 131 -7.18 22.88 -17.61
CA PRO A 131 -5.93 23.63 -17.68
C PRO A 131 -4.83 22.75 -18.27
N GLU A 132 -4.11 23.27 -19.27
CA GLU A 132 -2.97 22.60 -19.90
C GLU A 132 -1.89 22.25 -18.85
N ASP A 133 -1.79 20.96 -18.48
CA ASP A 133 -0.71 20.45 -17.62
C ASP A 133 0.57 20.28 -18.46
N PRO A 134 1.62 21.08 -18.22
CA PRO A 134 2.84 21.07 -19.02
C PRO A 134 3.57 19.72 -18.99
N THR A 135 3.33 18.89 -17.97
CA THR A 135 3.96 17.58 -17.81
C THR A 135 3.41 16.55 -18.79
N MET A 136 2.16 16.73 -19.22
CA MET A 136 1.47 15.79 -20.12
C MET A 136 1.85 16.00 -21.59
N MET A 137 2.30 17.21 -21.97
CA MET A 137 2.78 17.48 -23.33
C MET A 137 4.15 16.84 -23.61
N GLU A 138 5.06 16.81 -22.63
CA GLU A 138 6.42 16.24 -22.79
C GLU A 138 6.39 14.73 -23.11
N LEU A 139 5.38 14.00 -22.62
CA LEU A 139 5.25 12.56 -22.84
C LEU A 139 4.79 12.19 -24.26
N VAL A 140 4.06 13.08 -24.93
CA VAL A 140 3.58 12.88 -26.31
C VAL A 140 4.71 13.04 -27.31
N ASP A 141 5.66 13.95 -27.06
CA ASP A 141 6.77 14.24 -27.96
C ASP A 141 7.82 13.11 -28.03
N ASN A 142 7.81 12.20 -27.04
CA ASN A 142 8.74 11.07 -26.95
C ASN A 142 8.29 9.79 -27.68
N TRP A 143 7.16 9.83 -28.38
CA TRP A 143 6.65 8.74 -29.23
C TRP A 143 6.84 9.05 -30.72
N GLY A 144 8.10 9.22 -31.12
CA GLY A 144 8.54 9.27 -32.52
C GLY A 144 9.07 7.93 -33.00
#